data_AF-A0A1I5EVP1-F1
#
_entry.id   AF-A0A1I5EVP1-F1
#
_cell.length_a   1.000
_cell.length_b   1.000
_cell.length_c   1.000
_cell.angle_alpha   90.00
_cell.angle_beta   90.00
_cell.angle_gamma   90.00
#
_symmetry.space_group_name_H-M   'P 1'
#
loop_
_entity.id
_entity.type
_entity.pdbx_description
1 polymer ?
#
loop_
_entity_poly.entity_id
_entity_poly.type
_entity_poly.pdbx_seq_one_letter_code
_entity_poly.pdbx_strand_id
1 'polypeptide(L)'
;MSFNPPKIILKYIKKDYPNEKVTTQSYTGLEKILIKNLNKLSVSDLQEKRFQTDMELQSLEINDFDKFIGIRLGYYALVLALFAIILSNQDLLSQMSYGAEDIVYGITFFMLTLIVSHNLTSRSQRERLIYYRFKLNCIDKVIERKLVDNEKISRKRG
;
A
#
# COMPACT_ATOMS: atom_id res chain seq x y z
N MET A 1 -16.73 -3.60 0.43
CA MET A 1 -16.02 -4.43 -0.58
C MET A 1 -15.17 -5.45 0.15
N SER A 2 -15.40 -6.74 -0.08
CA SER A 2 -14.56 -7.81 0.50
C SER A 2 -13.22 -7.86 -0.24
N PHE A 3 -12.11 -7.70 0.48
CA PHE A 3 -10.77 -7.87 -0.08
C PHE A 3 -10.56 -9.37 -0.36
N ASN A 4 -10.16 -9.72 -1.58
CA ASN A 4 -9.81 -11.08 -1.96
C ASN A 4 -8.27 -11.18 -2.02
N PRO A 5 -7.60 -11.68 -0.96
CA PRO A 5 -6.14 -11.67 -0.88
C PRO A 5 -5.45 -12.37 -2.05
N PRO A 6 -5.91 -13.55 -2.54
CA PRO A 6 -5.31 -14.18 -3.71
C PRO A 6 -5.31 -13.32 -4.98
N LYS A 7 -6.39 -12.58 -5.26
CA LYS A 7 -6.43 -11.68 -6.43
C LYS A 7 -5.43 -10.53 -6.30
N ILE A 8 -5.28 -9.99 -5.10
CA ILE A 8 -4.33 -8.92 -4.79
C ILE A 8 -2.90 -9.44 -4.98
N ILE A 9 -2.57 -10.58 -4.37
CA ILE A 9 -1.26 -11.21 -4.50
C ILE A 9 -0.93 -11.47 -5.97
N LEU A 10 -1.87 -12.02 -6.75
CA LEU A 10 -1.68 -12.25 -8.18
C LEU A 10 -1.35 -10.97 -8.95
N LYS A 11 -2.08 -9.87 -8.68
CA LYS A 11 -1.85 -8.56 -9.31
C LYS A 11 -0.41 -8.08 -9.08
N TYR A 12 0.10 -8.21 -7.86
CA TYR A 12 1.46 -7.77 -7.54
C TYR A 12 2.54 -8.74 -7.98
N ILE A 13 2.31 -10.06 -7.96
CA ILE A 13 3.25 -11.03 -8.54
C ILE A 13 3.47 -10.75 -10.03
N LYS A 14 2.40 -10.47 -10.79
CA LYS A 14 2.53 -10.10 -12.21
C LYS A 14 3.28 -8.78 -12.43
N LYS A 15 3.24 -7.88 -11.45
CA LYS A 15 4.00 -6.63 -11.49
C LYS A 15 5.49 -6.87 -11.24
N ASP A 16 5.82 -7.66 -10.22
CA ASP A 16 7.21 -7.97 -9.85
C ASP A 16 7.86 -8.97 -10.83
N TYR A 17 7.06 -9.84 -11.45
CA TYR A 17 7.49 -10.93 -12.34
C TYR A 17 6.59 -11.02 -13.59
N PRO A 18 6.69 -10.06 -14.53
CA PRO A 18 5.77 -9.95 -15.67
C PRO A 18 5.81 -11.15 -16.62
N ASN A 19 6.93 -11.87 -16.67
CA ASN A 19 7.15 -13.01 -17.55
C ASN A 19 6.66 -14.35 -16.97
N GLU A 20 6.17 -14.38 -15.73
CA GLU A 20 5.75 -15.62 -15.08
C GLU A 20 4.33 -16.03 -15.51
N LYS A 21 4.18 -17.25 -16.04
CA LYS A 21 2.87 -17.81 -16.40
C LYS A 21 2.15 -18.27 -15.14
N VAL A 22 1.28 -17.41 -14.60
CA VAL A 22 0.46 -17.75 -13.43
C VAL A 22 -0.84 -18.45 -13.87
N THR A 23 -0.92 -19.75 -13.62
CA THR A 23 -2.08 -20.60 -14.00
C THR A 23 -3.09 -20.80 -12.87
N THR A 24 -2.79 -20.35 -11.65
CA THR A 24 -3.62 -20.59 -10.46
C THR A 24 -3.87 -19.32 -9.66
N GLN A 25 -5.08 -19.20 -9.10
CA GLN A 25 -5.48 -18.13 -8.20
C GLN A 25 -5.55 -18.60 -6.74
N SER A 26 -5.07 -19.81 -6.44
CA SER A 26 -5.02 -20.32 -5.07
C SER A 26 -3.84 -19.70 -4.29
N TYR A 27 -4.02 -19.47 -2.99
CA TYR A 27 -2.98 -18.92 -2.13
C TYR A 27 -1.70 -19.77 -2.15
N THR A 28 -1.84 -21.10 -2.01
CA THR A 28 -0.73 -22.06 -2.05
C THR A 28 -0.04 -22.12 -3.42
N GLY A 29 -0.80 -21.97 -4.50
CA GLY A 29 -0.26 -21.90 -5.85
C GLY A 29 0.58 -20.64 -6.09
N LEU A 30 0.07 -19.49 -5.64
CA LEU A 30 0.80 -18.21 -5.70
C LEU A 30 2.07 -18.25 -4.84
N GLU A 31 2.03 -18.90 -3.67
CA GLU A 31 3.18 -19.09 -2.80
C GLU A 31 4.27 -19.91 -3.50
N LYS A 32 3.91 -21.04 -4.12
CA LYS A 32 4.85 -21.87 -4.88
C LYS A 32 5.54 -21.09 -6.00
N ILE A 33 4.79 -20.26 -6.72
CA ILE A 33 5.33 -19.43 -7.80
C ILE A 33 6.34 -18.42 -7.26
N LEU A 34 6.00 -17.71 -6.18
CA LEU A 34 6.89 -16.73 -5.58
C LEU A 34 8.16 -17.38 -5.02
N ILE A 35 8.02 -18.48 -4.29
CA ILE A 35 9.15 -19.27 -3.76
C ILE A 35 10.06 -19.75 -4.88
N LYS A 36 9.51 -20.25 -5.99
CA LYS A 36 10.28 -20.70 -7.15
C LYS A 36 11.15 -19.57 -7.72
N ASN A 37 10.62 -18.36 -7.80
CA ASN A 37 11.37 -17.20 -8.27
C ASN A 37 12.40 -16.70 -7.25
N LEU A 38 12.07 -16.72 -5.96
CA LEU A 38 13.00 -16.36 -4.87
C LEU A 38 14.16 -17.36 -4.75
N ASN A 39 13.92 -18.64 -4.99
CA ASN A 39 14.97 -19.67 -4.92
C ASN A 39 16.14 -19.43 -5.89
N LYS A 40 15.91 -18.69 -6.98
CA LYS A 40 16.95 -18.34 -7.97
C LYS A 40 17.98 -17.35 -7.43
N LEU A 41 17.66 -16.64 -6.34
CA LEU A 41 18.52 -15.60 -5.75
C LEU A 41 19.51 -16.19 -4.74
N SER A 42 20.66 -15.55 -4.54
CA SER A 42 21.59 -15.95 -3.49
C SER A 42 21.00 -15.66 -2.09
N VAL A 43 21.61 -16.22 -1.03
CA VAL A 43 21.17 -15.93 0.34
C VAL A 43 21.35 -14.44 0.68
N SER A 44 22.43 -13.82 0.20
CA SER A 44 22.68 -12.38 0.39
C SER A 44 21.60 -11.54 -0.30
N ASP A 45 21.27 -11.85 -1.55
CA ASP A 45 20.24 -11.12 -2.30
C ASP A 45 18.86 -11.28 -1.66
N LEU A 46 18.59 -12.45 -1.07
CA LEU A 46 17.35 -12.70 -0.33
C LEU A 46 17.27 -11.87 0.95
N GLN A 47 18.38 -11.73 1.68
CA GLN A 47 18.45 -10.88 2.88
C GLN A 47 18.27 -9.40 2.52
N GLU A 48 18.90 -8.93 1.45
CA GLU A 48 18.70 -7.56 0.96
C GLU A 48 17.24 -7.32 0.54
N LYS A 49 16.67 -8.25 -0.25
CA LYS A 49 15.27 -8.14 -0.67
C LYS A 49 14.30 -8.23 0.52
N ARG A 50 14.62 -9.01 1.56
CA ARG A 50 13.87 -9.04 2.82
C ARG A 50 13.90 -7.67 3.49
N PHE A 51 15.10 -7.09 3.64
CA PHE A 51 15.28 -5.78 4.25
C PHE A 51 14.53 -4.68 3.51
N GLN A 52 14.65 -4.62 2.17
CA GLN A 52 13.90 -3.68 1.34
C GLN A 52 12.38 -3.84 1.51
N THR A 53 11.89 -5.09 1.50
CA THR A 53 10.45 -5.36 1.65
C THR A 53 9.95 -4.98 3.05
N ASP A 54 10.78 -5.16 4.08
CA ASP A 54 10.47 -4.76 5.46
C ASP A 54 10.43 -3.24 5.60
N MET A 55 11.39 -2.51 5.04
CA MET A 55 11.36 -1.05 4.98
C MET A 55 10.12 -0.52 4.25
N GLU A 56 9.75 -1.11 3.12
CA GLU A 56 8.54 -0.73 2.39
C GLU A 56 7.27 -0.99 3.22
N LEU A 57 7.21 -2.13 3.92
CA LEU A 57 6.10 -2.45 4.82
C LEU A 57 5.99 -1.44 5.96
N GLN A 58 7.09 -1.14 6.65
CA GLN A 58 7.13 -0.14 7.72
C GLN A 58 6.71 1.24 7.20
N SER A 59 7.20 1.64 6.02
CA SER A 59 6.83 2.91 5.41
C SER A 59 5.32 3.01 5.15
N LEU A 60 4.67 1.91 4.76
CA LEU A 60 3.23 1.85 4.56
C LEU A 60 2.46 1.84 5.89
N GLU A 61 3.00 1.21 6.93
CA GLU A 61 2.36 1.16 8.25
C GLU A 61 2.48 2.48 9.03
N ILE A 62 3.56 3.25 8.80
CA ILE A 62 3.76 4.60 9.34
C ILE A 62 2.93 5.61 8.54
N ASN A 63 2.90 5.51 7.21
CA ASN A 63 2.07 6.37 6.36
C ASN A 63 0.60 5.91 6.28
N ASP A 64 0.17 5.05 7.20
CA ASP A 64 -1.21 4.62 7.32
C ASP A 64 -2.06 5.78 7.86
N PHE A 65 -2.47 6.64 6.94
CA PHE A 65 -3.28 7.83 7.21
C PHE A 65 -4.61 7.49 7.91
N ASP A 66 -5.08 6.24 7.81
CA ASP A 66 -6.26 5.78 8.56
C ASP A 66 -6.00 5.75 10.07
N LYS A 67 -4.75 5.58 10.52
CA LYS A 67 -4.39 5.61 11.95
C LYS A 67 -4.35 7.04 12.53
N PHE A 68 -4.24 8.07 11.69
CA PHE A 68 -4.15 9.47 12.12
C PHE A 68 -5.47 10.22 11.89
N ILE A 69 -6.56 9.71 12.47
CA ILE A 69 -7.90 10.33 12.38
C ILE A 69 -7.87 11.82 12.75
N GLY A 70 -7.03 12.20 13.73
CA GLY A 70 -6.91 13.58 14.22
C GLY A 70 -6.29 14.53 13.21
N ILE A 71 -5.28 14.10 12.45
CA ILE A 71 -4.65 14.94 11.41
C ILE A 71 -5.65 15.17 10.26
N ARG A 72 -6.40 14.13 9.89
CA ARG A 72 -7.45 14.20 8.87
C ARG A 72 -8.60 15.13 9.28
N LEU A 73 -9.08 14.99 10.51
CA LEU A 73 -10.11 15.90 11.07
C LEU A 73 -9.59 17.34 11.18
N GLY A 74 -8.33 17.53 11.57
CA GLY A 74 -7.69 18.84 11.63
C GLY A 74 -7.63 19.54 10.26
N TYR A 75 -7.27 18.80 9.20
CA TYR A 75 -7.27 19.33 7.84
C TYR A 75 -8.68 19.75 7.39
N TYR A 76 -9.68 18.88 7.61
CA TYR A 76 -11.06 19.22 7.27
C TYR A 76 -11.60 20.41 8.08
N ALA A 77 -11.29 20.48 9.36
CA ALA A 77 -11.69 21.60 10.21
C ALA A 77 -11.04 22.92 9.77
N LEU A 78 -9.75 22.91 9.41
CA LEU A 78 -9.05 24.09 8.92
C LEU A 78 -9.62 24.58 7.59
N VAL A 79 -9.91 23.65 6.67
CA VAL A 79 -10.56 23.96 5.38
C VAL A 79 -11.95 24.56 5.61
N LEU A 80 -12.77 23.95 6.46
CA LEU A 80 -14.09 24.47 6.82
C LEU A 80 -14.02 25.84 7.52
N ALA A 81 -13.02 26.07 8.37
CA ALA A 81 -12.82 27.34 9.06
C ALA A 81 -12.45 28.47 8.09
N LEU A 82 -11.52 28.22 7.17
CA LEU A 82 -11.18 29.19 6.11
C LEU A 82 -12.41 29.53 5.27
N PHE A 83 -13.25 28.55 4.96
CA PHE A 83 -14.49 28.78 4.23
C PHE A 83 -15.53 29.57 5.03
N ALA A 84 -15.70 29.27 6.32
CA ALA A 84 -16.60 30.04 7.18
C ALA A 84 -16.20 31.52 7.24
N ILE A 85 -14.89 31.81 7.27
CA ILE A 85 -14.37 33.18 7.23
C ILE A 85 -14.70 33.88 5.90
N ILE A 86 -14.51 33.19 4.77
CA ILE A 86 -14.82 33.74 3.44
C ILE A 86 -16.32 34.03 3.29
N LEU A 87 -17.18 33.10 3.71
CA LEU A 87 -18.64 33.26 3.61
C LEU A 87 -19.20 34.31 4.56
N SER A 88 -18.57 34.51 5.72
CA SER A 88 -18.98 35.51 6.72
C SER A 88 -18.67 36.95 6.28
N ASN A 89 -17.73 37.14 5.35
CA ASN A 89 -17.29 38.45 4.93
C ASN A 89 -17.95 38.87 3.59
N GLN A 90 -18.99 39.72 3.70
CA GLN A 90 -19.75 40.21 2.55
C GLN A 90 -18.93 41.11 1.60
N ASP A 91 -17.91 41.82 2.11
CA ASP A 91 -17.03 42.65 1.29
C ASP A 91 -16.10 41.80 0.41
N LEU A 92 -15.61 40.68 0.92
CA LEU A 92 -14.82 39.73 0.15
C LEU A 92 -15.66 39.02 -0.92
N LEU A 93 -16.89 38.63 -0.57
CA LEU A 93 -17.83 37.97 -1.49
C LEU A 93 -18.26 38.90 -2.64
N SER A 94 -18.53 40.17 -2.34
CA SER A 94 -18.96 41.15 -3.34
C SER A 94 -17.85 41.60 -4.31
N GLN A 95 -16.58 41.43 -3.93
CA GLN A 95 -15.42 41.68 -4.80
C GLN A 95 -15.04 40.47 -5.67
N MET A 96 -15.60 39.28 -5.39
CA MET A 96 -15.36 38.10 -6.21
C MET A 96 -16.33 38.04 -7.39
N SER A 97 -15.84 37.57 -8.55
CA SER A 97 -16.65 37.39 -9.76
C SER A 97 -17.63 36.20 -9.68
N TYR A 98 -17.66 35.49 -8.56
CA TYR A 98 -18.41 34.26 -8.35
C TYR A 98 -19.41 34.44 -7.21
N GLY A 99 -20.62 33.92 -7.37
CA GLY A 99 -21.63 33.98 -6.32
C GLY A 99 -21.33 33.03 -5.16
N ALA A 100 -21.99 33.24 -4.01
CA ALA A 100 -21.89 32.33 -2.87
C ALA A 100 -22.28 30.88 -3.24
N GLU A 101 -23.21 30.70 -4.17
CA GLU A 101 -23.63 29.40 -4.69
C GLU A 101 -22.51 28.66 -5.43
N ASP A 102 -21.74 29.35 -6.26
CA ASP A 102 -20.60 28.78 -7.00
C ASP A 102 -19.48 28.33 -6.05
N ILE A 103 -19.24 29.11 -4.98
CA ILE A 103 -18.27 28.79 -3.94
C ILE A 103 -18.69 27.52 -3.20
N VAL A 104 -19.96 27.43 -2.79
CA VAL A 104 -20.49 26.24 -2.11
C VAL A 104 -20.42 25.00 -3.01
N TYR A 105 -20.72 25.14 -4.31
CA TYR A 105 -20.58 24.05 -5.28
C TYR A 105 -19.12 23.61 -5.42
N GLY A 106 -18.19 24.55 -5.58
CA GLY A 106 -16.75 24.27 -5.68
C GLY A 106 -16.21 23.54 -4.45
N ILE A 107 -16.64 23.92 -3.25
CA ILE A 107 -16.28 23.26 -1.99
C ILE A 107 -16.80 21.83 -1.95
N THR A 108 -18.07 21.65 -2.30
CA THR A 108 -18.72 20.33 -2.28
C THR A 108 -18.01 19.38 -3.24
N PHE A 109 -17.69 19.87 -4.44
CA PHE A 109 -16.91 19.13 -5.43
C PHE A 109 -15.48 18.82 -4.94
N PHE A 110 -14.78 19.81 -4.36
CA PHE A 110 -13.45 19.63 -3.80
C PHE A 110 -13.43 18.59 -2.68
N MET A 111 -14.38 18.66 -1.74
CA MET A 111 -14.50 17.67 -0.66
C MET A 111 -14.79 16.27 -1.21
N LEU A 112 -15.63 16.16 -2.23
CA LEU A 112 -15.96 14.89 -2.86
C LEU A 112 -14.74 14.27 -3.55
N THR A 113 -13.96 15.07 -4.30
CA THR A 113 -12.72 14.61 -4.93
C THR A 113 -11.65 14.21 -3.90
N LEU A 114 -11.53 14.92 -2.78
CA LEU A 114 -10.65 14.54 -1.67
C LEU A 114 -11.04 13.19 -1.08
N ILE A 115 -12.33 12.99 -0.78
CA ILE A 115 -12.84 11.73 -0.21
C ILE A 115 -12.58 10.56 -1.16
N VAL A 116 -12.83 10.74 -2.46
CA VAL A 116 -12.59 9.70 -3.47
C VAL A 116 -11.10 9.37 -3.56
N SER A 117 -10.24 10.39 -3.68
CA SER A 117 -8.79 10.22 -3.79
C SER A 117 -8.20 9.52 -2.57
N HIS A 118 -8.68 9.86 -1.38
CA HIS A 118 -8.27 9.23 -0.13
C HIS A 118 -8.68 7.76 -0.08
N ASN A 119 -9.92 7.43 -0.45
CA ASN A 119 -10.40 6.05 -0.47
C ASN A 119 -9.62 5.17 -1.47
N LEU A 120 -9.28 5.71 -2.64
CA LEU A 120 -8.45 5.02 -3.63
C LEU A 120 -7.04 4.77 -3.08
N THR A 121 -6.45 5.77 -2.43
CA THR A 121 -5.11 5.67 -1.84
C THR A 121 -5.08 4.65 -0.70
N SER A 122 -6.01 4.72 0.26
CA SER A 122 -6.12 3.77 1.37
C SER A 122 -6.33 2.33 0.85
N ARG A 123 -7.19 2.15 -0.16
CA ARG A 123 -7.37 0.84 -0.80
C ARG A 123 -6.06 0.32 -1.39
N SER A 124 -5.33 1.15 -2.13
CA SER A 124 -4.04 0.76 -2.72
C SER A 124 -3.02 0.40 -1.64
N GLN A 125 -2.94 1.17 -0.55
CA GLN A 125 -2.05 0.88 0.58
C GLN A 125 -2.38 -0.46 1.23
N ARG A 126 -3.66 -0.73 1.51
CA ARG A 126 -4.11 -2.03 2.06
C ARG A 126 -3.76 -3.20 1.14
N GLU A 127 -3.96 -3.04 -0.17
CA GLU A 127 -3.58 -4.05 -1.16
C GLU A 127 -2.06 -4.32 -1.14
N ARG A 128 -1.22 -3.28 -1.06
CA ARG A 128 0.24 -3.43 -0.95
C ARG A 128 0.66 -4.12 0.35
N LEU A 129 0.04 -3.75 1.46
CA LEU A 129 0.33 -4.34 2.78
C LEU A 129 0.05 -5.84 2.81
N ILE A 130 -1.06 -6.29 2.21
CA ILE A 130 -1.38 -7.71 2.04
C ILE A 130 -0.27 -8.42 1.25
N TYR A 131 0.17 -7.82 0.14
CA TYR A 131 1.21 -8.41 -0.70
C TYR A 131 2.58 -8.46 -0.02
N TYR A 132 3.02 -7.40 0.65
CA TYR A 132 4.34 -7.37 1.27
C TYR A 132 4.45 -8.34 2.46
N ARG A 133 3.39 -8.48 3.27
CA ARG A 133 3.35 -9.52 4.32
C ARG A 133 3.44 -10.92 3.73
N PHE A 134 2.74 -11.17 2.63
CA PHE A 134 2.83 -12.45 1.91
C PHE A 134 4.24 -12.69 1.35
N LYS A 135 4.85 -11.67 0.75
CA LYS A 135 6.19 -11.72 0.17
C LYS A 135 7.26 -11.97 1.23
N LEU A 136 7.22 -11.29 2.37
CA LEU A 136 8.13 -11.50 3.49
C LEU A 136 8.09 -12.94 3.99
N ASN A 137 6.88 -13.48 4.23
CA ASN A 137 6.71 -14.87 4.65
C ASN A 137 7.34 -15.86 3.64
N CYS A 138 7.19 -15.59 2.34
CA CYS A 138 7.83 -16.41 1.30
C CYS A 138 9.36 -16.30 1.31
N ILE A 139 9.90 -15.09 1.54
CA ILE A 139 11.35 -14.86 1.64
C ILE A 139 11.92 -15.59 2.86
N ASP A 140 11.30 -15.44 4.04
CA ASP A 140 11.73 -16.09 5.28
C ASP A 140 11.79 -17.62 5.11
N LYS A 141 10.73 -18.21 4.53
CA LYS A 141 10.67 -19.65 4.22
C LYS A 141 11.77 -20.13 3.26
N VAL A 142 12.26 -19.27 2.38
CA VAL A 142 13.34 -19.62 1.44
C VAL A 142 14.71 -19.51 2.13
N ILE A 143 14.91 -18.45 2.91
CA ILE A 143 16.14 -18.25 3.68
C ILE A 143 16.33 -19.41 4.66
N GLU A 144 15.31 -19.75 5.45
CA GLU A 144 15.36 -20.85 6.42
C GLU A 144 15.75 -22.18 5.75
N ARG A 145 15.12 -22.51 4.63
CA ARG A 145 15.45 -23.72 3.85
C ARG A 145 16.90 -23.74 3.38
N LYS A 146 17.39 -22.63 2.82
CA LYS A 146 18.78 -22.55 2.33
C LYS A 146 19.80 -22.65 3.45
N LEU A 147 19.52 -22.08 4.63
CA LEU A 147 20.41 -22.19 5.79
C LEU A 147 20.49 -23.64 6.29
N VAL A 148 19.35 -24.31 6.42
CA VAL A 148 19.29 -25.74 6.83
C VAL A 148 20.02 -26.63 5.83
N ASP A 149 19.89 -26.39 4.53
CA ASP A 149 20.57 -27.18 3.51
C ASP A 149 22.09 -26.98 3.55
N ASN A 150 22.55 -25.74 3.81
CA ASN A 150 23.97 -25.44 3.98
C ASN A 150 24.57 -26.14 5.22
N GLU A 151 23.85 -26.16 6.35
CA GLU A 151 24.29 -26.87 7.56
C GLU A 151 24.42 -28.39 7.34
N LYS A 152 23.47 -29.00 6.63
CA LYS A 152 23.52 -30.43 6.29
C LYS A 152 24.71 -30.78 5.40
N ILE A 153 25.07 -29.88 4.47
CA ILE A 153 26.24 -30.06 3.59
C ILE A 153 27.54 -29.98 4.40
N SER A 154 27.65 -29.01 5.32
CA SER A 154 28.83 -28.87 6.19
C SER A 154 29.04 -30.08 7.09
N ARG A 155 27.97 -30.65 7.66
CA ARG A 155 28.04 -31.87 8.50
C ARG A 155 28.39 -33.15 7.73
N LYS A 156 28.24 -33.18 6.40
CA LYS A 156 28.64 -34.32 5.57
C LYS A 156 30.10 -34.25 5.11
N ARG A 157 30.77 -33.10 5.29
CA ARG A 157 32.14 -32.84 4.82
C ARG A 157 33.19 -32.82 5.93
N GLY A 158 32.77 -32.78 7.19
CA GLY A 158 33.63 -32.97 8.37
C GLY A 158 33.45 -34.37 8.92
#